data_AF-A0A7X6DQ29-F1
#
_entry.id   AF-A0A7X6DQ29-F1
#
_cell.length_a   1.000
_cell.length_b   1.000
_cell.length_c   1.000
_cell.angle_alpha   90.00
_cell.angle_beta   90.00
_cell.angle_gamma   90.00
#
_symmetry.space_group_name_H-M   'P 1'
#
loop_
_entity.id
_entity.type
_entity.pdbx_description
1 polymer ?
#
loop_
_entity_poly.entity_id
_entity_poly.type
_entity_poly.pdbx_seq_one_letter_code
_entity_poly.pdbx_strand_id
1 'polypeptide(L)'
;MKRYILDCREGTPNGPAPKLLSEQGIDRILHRTILGWSPNIGLYGAGGPGFWGFKLAETDQYPEEWLILTVWNAGDCLLIDGEKGEVVAAEFIAMHPDAGVEAFYRHYVARVNEITEKVVGSKIVDAQITPASSEILFQKGGETHRLEIPQGSSEPYQGRSWPSGENQREAWVLSERNELWA
;
A
#
# COMPACT_ATOMS: atom_id res chain seq x y z
N MET A 1 -18.56 -7.49 14.13
CA MET A 1 -17.42 -6.57 13.94
C MET A 1 -17.00 -6.69 12.49
N LYS A 2 -16.84 -5.57 11.75
CA LYS A 2 -16.46 -5.60 10.33
C LYS A 2 -14.93 -5.70 10.27
N ARG A 3 -14.38 -6.72 9.60
CA ARG A 3 -12.93 -6.87 9.38
C ARG A 3 -12.50 -5.93 8.24
N TYR A 4 -11.38 -5.23 8.41
CA TYR A 4 -10.88 -4.27 7.42
C TYR A 4 -9.59 -4.75 6.75
N ILE A 5 -8.88 -5.67 7.38
CA ILE A 5 -7.93 -6.56 6.71
C ILE A 5 -8.76 -7.62 6.00
N LEU A 6 -8.62 -7.70 4.68
CA LEU A 6 -9.40 -8.64 3.88
C LEU A 6 -8.64 -9.93 3.67
N ASP A 7 -9.37 -11.05 3.75
CA ASP A 7 -8.85 -12.37 3.39
C ASP A 7 -8.63 -12.43 1.88
N CYS A 8 -7.44 -12.04 1.42
CA CYS A 8 -7.12 -12.02 0.01
C CYS A 8 -6.72 -13.40 -0.53
N ARG A 9 -7.04 -13.65 -1.80
CA ARG A 9 -6.64 -14.82 -2.59
C ARG A 9 -6.03 -14.37 -3.91
N GLU A 10 -5.08 -15.13 -4.44
CA GLU A 10 -4.43 -14.81 -5.72
C GLU A 10 -5.28 -15.30 -6.89
N GLY A 11 -5.55 -14.44 -7.87
CA GLY A 11 -6.22 -14.84 -9.11
C GLY A 11 -7.50 -15.67 -8.92
N THR A 12 -7.86 -16.48 -9.90
CA THR A 12 -9.08 -17.31 -9.91
C THR A 12 -9.37 -18.00 -8.55
N PRO A 13 -10.64 -18.31 -8.19
CA PRO A 13 -11.06 -18.74 -6.85
C PRO A 13 -10.28 -19.92 -6.19
N ASN A 14 -9.45 -20.62 -6.95
CA ASN A 14 -8.64 -21.77 -6.56
C ASN A 14 -7.13 -21.58 -6.79
N GLY A 15 -6.65 -20.35 -7.00
CA GLY A 15 -5.22 -20.02 -7.05
C GLY A 15 -4.53 -20.19 -5.69
N PRO A 16 -3.17 -20.24 -5.66
CA PRO A 16 -2.44 -20.28 -4.40
C PRO A 16 -2.77 -19.04 -3.55
N ALA A 17 -2.87 -19.19 -2.23
CA ALA A 17 -3.10 -18.04 -1.37
C ALA A 17 -1.84 -17.14 -1.33
N PRO A 18 -1.99 -15.81 -1.30
CA PRO A 18 -0.90 -14.89 -1.00
C PRO A 18 -0.25 -15.26 0.33
N LYS A 19 1.06 -15.08 0.42
CA LYS A 19 1.86 -15.48 1.59
C LYS A 19 1.95 -14.31 2.55
N LEU A 20 1.63 -14.50 3.83
CA LEU A 20 1.79 -13.43 4.83
C LEU A 20 3.27 -13.06 4.98
N LEU A 21 3.61 -11.77 4.85
CA LEU A 21 4.99 -11.31 5.01
C LEU A 21 5.54 -11.65 6.41
N SER A 22 4.68 -11.59 7.44
CA SER A 22 5.04 -11.95 8.82
C SER A 22 5.45 -13.42 8.99
N GLU A 23 4.97 -14.31 8.13
CA GLU A 23 5.37 -15.73 8.11
C GLU A 23 6.61 -15.97 7.24
N GLN A 24 6.80 -15.15 6.20
CA GLN A 24 7.94 -15.28 5.29
C GLN A 24 9.22 -14.59 5.82
N GLY A 25 9.07 -13.66 6.77
CA GLY A 25 10.16 -12.86 7.32
C GLY A 25 10.42 -11.58 6.53
N ILE A 26 10.80 -10.52 7.25
CA ILE A 26 11.09 -9.18 6.67
C ILE A 26 12.24 -9.23 5.66
N ASP A 27 13.22 -10.11 5.87
CA ASP A 27 14.36 -10.29 4.95
C ASP A 27 13.92 -10.59 3.50
N ARG A 28 12.71 -11.12 3.30
CA ARG A 28 12.14 -11.38 1.97
C ARG A 28 11.94 -10.12 1.11
N ILE A 29 11.82 -8.96 1.72
CA ILE A 29 11.62 -7.68 1.01
C ILE A 29 12.86 -6.79 1.03
N LEU A 30 13.80 -7.02 1.96
CA LEU A 30 14.98 -6.19 2.12
C LEU A 30 15.91 -6.29 0.89
N HIS A 31 16.53 -5.15 0.56
CA HIS A 31 17.48 -4.95 -0.53
C HIS A 31 16.94 -5.16 -1.94
N ARG A 32 15.64 -5.42 -2.08
CA ARG A 32 14.98 -5.59 -3.38
C ARG A 32 14.64 -4.25 -3.99
N THR A 33 14.81 -4.14 -5.29
CA THR A 33 14.42 -2.96 -6.08
C THR A 33 12.93 -2.96 -6.32
N ILE A 34 12.27 -1.82 -6.16
CA ILE A 34 10.88 -1.61 -6.53
C ILE A 34 10.80 -1.33 -8.05
N LEU A 35 10.20 -2.23 -8.80
CA LEU A 35 10.04 -2.13 -10.26
C LEU A 35 8.83 -1.28 -10.67
N GLY A 36 7.84 -1.21 -9.78
CA GLY A 36 6.58 -0.52 -10.00
C GLY A 36 5.74 -0.52 -8.74
N TRP A 37 4.63 0.19 -8.77
CA TRP A 37 3.66 0.19 -7.68
C TRP A 37 2.26 0.40 -8.26
N SER A 38 1.25 0.11 -7.47
CA SER A 38 -0.13 0.42 -7.84
C SER A 38 -0.95 0.77 -6.60
N PRO A 39 -1.78 1.82 -6.67
CA PRO A 39 -2.78 2.10 -5.65
C PRO A 39 -3.99 1.16 -5.73
N ASN A 40 -4.04 0.27 -6.73
CA ASN A 40 -5.16 -0.63 -7.00
C ASN A 40 -4.68 -1.92 -7.70
N ILE A 41 -4.11 -2.83 -6.92
CA ILE A 41 -3.75 -4.20 -7.31
C ILE A 41 -4.95 -5.08 -7.02
N GLY A 42 -5.54 -5.67 -8.06
CA GLY A 42 -6.67 -6.57 -7.90
C GLY A 42 -8.00 -5.87 -7.61
N LEU A 43 -9.01 -6.65 -7.25
CA LEU A 43 -10.37 -6.16 -7.03
C LEU A 43 -10.87 -6.56 -5.65
N TYR A 44 -11.54 -5.62 -4.98
CA TYR A 44 -12.47 -5.97 -3.93
C TYR A 44 -13.73 -6.53 -4.59
N GLY A 45 -14.24 -7.67 -4.13
CA GLY A 45 -15.51 -8.27 -4.61
C GLY A 45 -16.74 -7.34 -4.51
N ALA A 46 -16.58 -6.13 -3.95
CA ALA A 46 -17.58 -5.07 -3.84
C ALA A 46 -17.43 -3.90 -4.85
N GLY A 47 -16.53 -3.99 -5.83
CA GLY A 47 -16.43 -3.02 -6.95
C GLY A 47 -15.79 -1.66 -6.60
N GLY A 48 -15.01 -1.57 -5.52
CA GLY A 48 -14.23 -0.38 -5.14
C GLY A 48 -12.74 -0.45 -5.53
N PRO A 49 -11.99 0.66 -5.41
CA PRO A 49 -10.54 0.68 -5.69
C PRO A 49 -9.83 -0.33 -4.78
N GLY A 50 -9.00 -1.21 -5.33
CA GLY A 50 -8.42 -2.44 -4.75
C GLY A 50 -7.29 -2.26 -3.75
N PHE A 51 -6.33 -3.20 -3.76
CA PHE A 51 -5.21 -3.23 -2.79
C PHE A 51 -4.07 -2.29 -3.19
N TRP A 52 -3.27 -1.85 -2.23
CA TRP A 52 -2.12 -1.00 -2.51
C TRP A 52 -0.83 -1.83 -2.46
N GLY A 53 0.15 -1.62 -3.35
CA GLY A 53 1.39 -2.38 -3.24
C GLY A 53 2.51 -2.06 -4.22
N PHE A 54 3.62 -2.77 -4.03
CA PHE A 54 4.88 -2.62 -4.75
C PHE A 54 5.25 -3.90 -5.48
N LYS A 55 5.72 -3.77 -6.72
CA LYS A 55 6.33 -4.87 -7.45
C LYS A 55 7.82 -4.93 -7.13
N LEU A 56 8.27 -6.04 -6.57
CA LEU A 56 9.65 -6.25 -6.14
C LEU A 56 10.42 -7.04 -7.19
N ALA A 57 11.63 -6.60 -7.51
CA ALA A 57 12.52 -7.27 -8.45
C ALA A 57 12.94 -8.66 -7.95
N GLU A 58 13.18 -9.57 -8.89
CA GLU A 58 13.82 -10.87 -8.62
C GLU A 58 15.22 -10.71 -8.02
N THR A 59 15.61 -11.69 -7.19
CA THR A 59 16.95 -11.89 -6.65
C THR A 59 17.30 -13.38 -6.70
N ASP A 60 18.55 -13.74 -6.41
CA ASP A 60 18.97 -15.15 -6.33
C ASP A 60 18.17 -15.97 -5.30
N GLN A 61 17.55 -15.31 -4.32
CA GLN A 61 16.81 -15.96 -3.22
C GLN A 61 15.29 -15.91 -3.41
N TYR A 62 14.77 -14.91 -4.12
CA TYR A 62 13.34 -14.61 -4.16
C TYR A 62 12.89 -14.24 -5.58
N PRO A 63 11.75 -14.77 -6.06
CA PRO A 63 11.23 -14.46 -7.39
C PRO A 63 10.70 -13.03 -7.45
N GLU A 64 10.55 -12.48 -8.66
CA GLU A 64 9.74 -11.26 -8.87
C GLU A 64 8.32 -11.47 -8.32
N GLU A 65 7.89 -10.59 -7.41
CA GLU A 65 6.58 -10.72 -6.76
C GLU A 65 6.11 -9.35 -6.25
N TRP A 66 4.84 -9.25 -5.91
CA TRP A 66 4.24 -8.08 -5.30
C TRP A 66 4.28 -8.17 -3.77
N LEU A 67 4.64 -7.07 -3.12
CA LEU A 67 4.33 -6.78 -1.72
C LEU A 67 3.05 -5.96 -1.68
N ILE A 68 2.01 -6.47 -1.03
CA ILE A 68 0.66 -5.91 -1.11
C ILE A 68 0.10 -5.68 0.30
N LEU A 69 -0.49 -4.50 0.49
CA LEU A 69 -1.24 -4.10 1.66
C LEU A 69 -2.73 -4.42 1.46
N THR A 70 -3.23 -5.37 2.24
CA THR A 70 -4.57 -5.97 2.07
C THR A 70 -5.66 -5.25 2.84
N VAL A 71 -5.60 -3.92 2.85
CA VAL A 71 -6.46 -3.06 3.66
C VAL A 71 -7.39 -2.26 2.79
N TRP A 72 -8.67 -2.32 3.12
CA TRP A 72 -9.67 -1.52 2.44
C TRP A 72 -9.35 -0.03 2.57
N ASN A 73 -9.24 0.68 1.44
CA ASN A 73 -8.90 2.10 1.38
C ASN A 73 -7.49 2.41 1.94
N ALA A 74 -6.53 1.54 1.71
CA ALA A 74 -5.16 1.63 2.24
C ALA A 74 -4.48 2.99 1.98
N GLY A 75 -4.77 3.63 0.84
CA GLY A 75 -4.20 4.93 0.50
C GLY A 75 -4.51 6.05 1.49
N ASP A 76 -5.59 5.91 2.28
CA ASP A 76 -6.03 6.89 3.28
C ASP A 76 -5.35 6.71 4.64
N CYS A 77 -4.81 5.52 4.92
CA CYS A 77 -4.11 5.22 6.18
C CYS A 77 -2.59 5.20 6.06
N LEU A 78 -2.04 5.25 4.84
CA LEU A 78 -0.61 5.25 4.59
C LEU A 78 -0.10 6.66 4.29
N LEU A 79 1.13 6.92 4.73
CA LEU A 79 1.88 8.14 4.45
C LEU A 79 3.15 7.80 3.66
N ILE A 80 3.48 8.63 2.69
CA ILE A 80 4.78 8.68 2.00
C ILE A 80 5.43 10.01 2.38
N ASP A 81 6.56 9.94 3.08
CA ASP A 81 7.28 11.11 3.63
C ASP A 81 6.38 12.03 4.48
N GLY A 82 5.44 11.44 5.23
CA GLY A 82 4.48 12.18 6.07
C GLY A 82 3.23 12.69 5.37
N GLU A 83 3.10 12.49 4.04
CA GLU A 83 1.95 12.92 3.26
C GLU A 83 1.09 11.73 2.79
N LYS A 84 -0.24 11.89 2.65
CA LYS A 84 -1.16 10.78 2.30
C LYS A 84 -0.76 10.04 1.02
N GLY A 85 -0.86 8.71 1.03
CA GLY A 85 -0.62 7.85 -0.13
C GLY A 85 -1.64 8.02 -1.26
N GLU A 86 -2.86 8.42 -0.91
CA GLU A 86 -3.95 8.65 -1.86
C GLU A 86 -4.74 9.90 -1.46
N VAL A 87 -5.26 10.59 -2.48
CA VAL A 87 -6.16 11.73 -2.29
C VAL A 87 -7.59 11.25 -2.45
N VAL A 88 -8.37 11.34 -1.39
CA VAL A 88 -9.79 10.97 -1.40
C VAL A 88 -10.59 12.08 -2.11
N ALA A 89 -11.35 11.71 -3.14
CA ALA A 89 -12.13 12.66 -3.94
C ALA A 89 -13.07 13.54 -3.09
N ALA A 90 -13.71 12.96 -2.08
CA ALA A 90 -14.60 13.69 -1.17
C ALA A 90 -13.86 14.79 -0.40
N GLU A 91 -12.63 14.53 0.06
CA GLU A 91 -11.81 15.51 0.78
C GLU A 91 -11.39 16.65 -0.15
N PHE A 92 -10.94 16.30 -1.37
CA PHE A 92 -10.59 17.30 -2.36
C PHE A 92 -11.77 18.22 -2.69
N ILE A 93 -12.96 17.65 -2.91
CA ILE A 93 -14.18 18.42 -3.21
C ILE A 93 -14.57 19.31 -2.03
N ALA A 94 -14.43 18.83 -0.78
CA ALA A 94 -14.73 19.64 0.40
C ALA A 94 -13.78 20.85 0.56
N MET A 95 -12.49 20.67 0.24
CA MET A 95 -11.50 21.74 0.28
C MET A 95 -11.56 22.69 -0.93
N HIS A 96 -12.09 22.19 -2.05
CA HIS A 96 -12.17 22.91 -3.31
C HIS A 96 -13.59 22.80 -3.90
N PRO A 97 -14.61 23.40 -3.25
CA PRO A 97 -16.02 23.23 -3.64
C PRO A 97 -16.33 23.73 -5.06
N ASP A 98 -15.55 24.70 -5.55
CA ASP A 98 -15.69 25.26 -6.90
C ASP A 98 -14.81 24.53 -7.94
N ALA A 99 -13.99 23.58 -7.51
CA ALA A 99 -13.13 22.82 -8.41
C ALA A 99 -13.91 21.67 -9.06
N GLY A 100 -13.90 21.62 -10.38
CA GLY A 100 -14.50 20.52 -11.14
C GLY A 100 -13.72 19.22 -11.00
N VAL A 101 -14.35 18.12 -11.46
CA VAL A 101 -13.77 16.77 -11.49
C VAL A 101 -12.39 16.70 -12.14
N GLU A 102 -12.14 17.52 -13.17
CA GLU A 102 -10.82 17.60 -13.81
C GLU A 102 -9.71 18.08 -12.86
N ALA A 103 -10.01 19.01 -11.96
CA ALA A 103 -9.03 19.51 -11.01
C ALA A 103 -8.63 18.42 -10.01
N PHE A 104 -9.61 17.62 -9.56
CA PHE A 104 -9.35 16.44 -8.74
C PHE A 104 -8.42 15.45 -9.47
N TYR A 105 -8.74 15.09 -10.73
CA TYR A 105 -7.90 14.16 -11.48
C TYR A 105 -6.48 14.69 -11.72
N ARG A 106 -6.32 15.98 -12.00
CA ARG A 106 -4.98 16.60 -12.12
C ARG A 106 -4.20 16.48 -10.81
N HIS A 107 -4.86 16.73 -9.67
CA HIS A 107 -4.23 16.63 -8.36
C HIS A 107 -3.89 15.16 -8.00
N TYR A 108 -4.80 14.22 -8.27
CA TYR A 108 -4.57 12.79 -8.09
C TYR A 108 -3.37 12.29 -8.92
N VAL A 109 -3.31 12.64 -10.21
CA VAL A 109 -2.20 12.26 -11.09
C VAL A 109 -0.89 12.87 -10.63
N ALA A 110 -0.90 14.13 -10.18
CA ALA A 110 0.30 14.75 -9.62
C ALA A 110 0.83 13.98 -8.41
N ARG A 111 -0.05 13.55 -7.50
CA ARG A 111 0.33 12.74 -6.34
C ARG A 111 0.86 11.36 -6.74
N VAL A 112 0.21 10.69 -7.71
CA VAL A 112 0.70 9.41 -8.24
C VAL A 112 2.09 9.55 -8.86
N ASN A 113 2.33 10.61 -9.63
CA ASN A 113 3.64 10.86 -10.23
C ASN A 113 4.71 11.12 -9.17
N GLU A 114 4.41 11.93 -8.17
CA GLU A 114 5.33 12.21 -7.06
C GLU A 114 5.73 10.92 -6.32
N ILE A 115 4.76 10.08 -5.96
CA ILE A 115 5.05 8.78 -5.32
C ILE A 115 5.89 7.91 -6.26
N THR A 116 5.53 7.86 -7.54
CA THR A 116 6.26 7.08 -8.56
C THR A 116 7.73 7.48 -8.63
N GLU A 117 8.03 8.78 -8.63
CA GLU A 117 9.40 9.31 -8.67
C GLU A 117 10.23 8.87 -7.46
N LYS A 118 9.60 8.85 -6.28
CA LYS A 118 10.23 8.43 -5.01
C LYS A 118 10.46 6.91 -4.93
N VAL A 119 9.47 6.11 -5.32
CA VAL A 119 9.47 4.67 -5.05
C VAL A 119 10.05 3.83 -6.20
N VAL A 120 9.77 4.15 -7.46
CA VAL A 120 10.17 3.27 -8.57
C VAL A 120 11.68 3.40 -8.82
N GLY A 121 12.35 2.25 -8.87
CA GLY A 121 13.80 2.13 -8.96
C GLY A 121 14.53 2.29 -7.62
N SER A 122 13.81 2.55 -6.53
CA SER A 122 14.39 2.56 -5.18
C SER A 122 14.64 1.13 -4.67
N LYS A 123 15.51 0.99 -3.67
CA LYS A 123 15.69 -0.27 -2.93
C LYS A 123 15.10 -0.16 -1.55
N ILE A 124 14.40 -1.20 -1.10
CA ILE A 124 13.99 -1.32 0.31
C ILE A 124 15.25 -1.54 1.15
N VAL A 125 15.52 -0.69 2.13
CA VAL A 125 16.75 -0.74 2.95
C VAL A 125 16.47 -1.10 4.40
N ASP A 126 15.25 -0.85 4.88
CA ASP A 126 14.78 -1.26 6.19
C ASP A 126 13.26 -1.44 6.16
N ALA A 127 12.74 -2.26 7.06
CA ALA A 127 11.31 -2.41 7.26
C ALA A 127 10.99 -2.88 8.69
N GLN A 128 10.00 -2.24 9.31
CA GLN A 128 9.54 -2.56 10.65
C GLN A 128 8.02 -2.69 10.65
N ILE A 129 7.52 -3.90 10.81
CA ILE A 129 6.08 -4.18 10.85
C ILE A 129 5.72 -4.74 12.23
N THR A 130 5.00 -3.93 12.99
CA THR A 130 4.49 -4.26 14.32
C THR A 130 2.99 -4.51 14.23
N PRO A 131 2.34 -5.03 15.29
CA PRO A 131 0.89 -5.12 15.28
C PRO A 131 0.17 -3.77 15.17
N ALA A 132 0.84 -2.66 15.53
CA ALA A 132 0.24 -1.34 15.61
C ALA A 132 0.72 -0.35 14.55
N SER A 133 1.80 -0.66 13.83
CA SER A 133 2.41 0.23 12.85
C SER A 133 3.20 -0.54 11.78
N SER A 134 3.38 0.10 10.62
CA SER A 134 4.24 -0.37 9.55
C SER A 134 5.15 0.76 9.13
N GLU A 135 6.44 0.50 8.97
CA GLU A 135 7.40 1.42 8.37
C GLU A 135 8.22 0.65 7.34
N ILE A 136 8.39 1.22 6.15
CA ILE A 136 9.26 0.69 5.10
C ILE A 136 10.11 1.85 4.58
N LEU A 137 11.42 1.70 4.65
CA LEU A 137 12.37 2.69 4.14
C LEU A 137 12.88 2.25 2.78
N PHE A 138 12.84 3.16 1.82
CA PHE A 138 13.39 2.96 0.48
C PHE A 138 14.43 4.03 0.16
N GLN A 139 15.48 3.63 -0.55
CA GLN A 139 16.59 4.50 -0.91
C GLN A 139 16.75 4.59 -2.43
N LYS A 140 16.91 5.81 -2.94
CA LYS A 140 17.16 6.11 -4.36
C LYS A 140 18.05 7.34 -4.48
N GLY A 141 19.13 7.26 -5.27
CA GLY A 141 19.98 8.42 -5.54
C GLY A 141 20.63 9.08 -4.30
N GLY A 142 20.75 8.35 -3.19
CA GLY A 142 21.24 8.90 -1.91
C GLY A 142 20.15 9.50 -1.01
N GLU A 143 18.93 9.64 -1.51
CA GLU A 143 17.76 10.04 -0.73
C GLU A 143 17.09 8.82 -0.10
N THR A 144 16.54 9.00 1.09
CA THR A 144 15.73 8.00 1.80
C THR A 144 14.31 8.53 1.91
N HIS A 145 13.36 7.72 1.47
CA HIS A 145 11.94 7.98 1.60
C HIS A 145 11.31 6.93 2.51
N ARG A 146 10.19 7.30 3.12
CA ARG A 146 9.51 6.47 4.11
C ARG A 146 8.07 6.25 3.71
N LEU A 147 7.65 4.98 3.68
CA LEU A 147 6.26 4.60 3.82
C LEU A 147 5.98 4.30 5.28
N GLU A 148 4.89 4.85 5.81
CA GLU A 148 4.46 4.55 7.16
C GLU A 148 2.94 4.41 7.28
N ILE A 149 2.52 3.48 8.13
CA ILE A 149 1.18 3.40 8.70
C ILE A 149 1.40 3.63 10.21
N PRO A 150 1.18 4.86 10.71
CA PRO A 150 1.59 5.23 12.06
C PRO A 150 0.74 4.53 13.13
N GLN A 151 1.35 4.32 14.31
CA GLN A 151 0.63 3.86 15.48
C GLN A 151 -0.44 4.87 15.87
N GLY A 152 -1.67 4.39 16.07
CA GLY A 152 -2.75 5.28 16.49
C GLY A 152 -3.08 6.31 15.43
N SER A 153 -3.21 5.90 14.16
CA SER A 153 -3.96 6.64 13.12
C SER A 153 -5.45 6.82 13.49
N SER A 154 -5.75 6.97 14.79
CA SER A 154 -7.00 7.24 15.46
C SER A 154 -7.36 8.73 15.47
N GLU A 155 -6.50 9.61 14.96
CA GLU A 155 -6.92 10.96 14.59
C GLU A 155 -7.75 10.86 13.31
N PRO A 156 -9.06 11.19 13.34
CA PRO A 156 -9.89 11.15 12.17
C PRO A 156 -9.54 12.37 11.33
N TYR A 157 -8.56 12.27 10.44
CA TYR A 157 -8.55 13.14 9.27
C TYR A 157 -9.65 12.63 8.33
N GLN A 158 -10.88 13.05 8.67
CA GLN A 158 -12.15 12.88 7.93
C GLN A 158 -12.56 11.46 7.49
N GLY A 159 -12.41 10.47 8.37
CA GLY A 159 -13.45 9.44 8.51
C GLY A 159 -13.06 7.98 8.38
N ARG A 160 -11.77 7.63 8.23
CA ARG A 160 -11.30 6.25 8.44
C ARG A 160 -9.97 6.20 9.14
N SER A 161 -9.98 5.67 10.36
CA SER A 161 -8.78 5.22 11.05
C SER A 161 -8.47 3.77 10.65
N TRP A 162 -7.20 3.38 10.70
CA TRP A 162 -6.87 1.96 10.87
C TRP A 162 -7.66 1.46 12.09
N PRO A 163 -8.57 0.49 11.94
CA PRO A 163 -9.48 0.15 13.01
C PRO A 163 -8.72 -0.35 14.23
N SER A 164 -9.15 0.11 15.41
CA SER A 164 -8.58 -0.32 16.68
C SER A 164 -8.64 -1.85 16.81
N GLY A 165 -7.48 -2.50 16.93
CA GLY A 165 -7.37 -3.95 17.13
C GLY A 165 -6.97 -4.77 15.90
N GLU A 166 -6.87 -4.16 14.72
CA GLU A 166 -6.37 -4.84 13.50
C GLU A 166 -4.83 -4.93 13.54
N ASN A 167 -4.30 -6.14 13.39
CA ASN A 167 -2.86 -6.43 13.46
C ASN A 167 -2.19 -6.16 12.12
N GLN A 168 -1.36 -5.11 12.02
CA GLN A 168 -0.74 -4.75 10.74
C GLN A 168 0.21 -5.83 10.18
N ARG A 169 0.70 -6.75 11.00
CA ARG A 169 1.49 -7.91 10.52
C ARG A 169 0.70 -8.87 9.65
N GLU A 170 -0.62 -8.84 9.73
CA GLU A 170 -1.53 -9.68 8.95
C GLU A 170 -1.98 -8.99 7.64
N ALA A 171 -1.67 -7.69 7.50
CA ALA A 171 -2.12 -6.90 6.37
C ALA A 171 -1.14 -6.88 5.19
N TRP A 172 0.10 -7.32 5.38
CA TRP A 172 1.10 -7.37 4.31
C TRP A 172 1.25 -8.78 3.78
N VAL A 173 1.02 -8.95 2.48
CA VAL A 173 1.14 -10.23 1.79
C VAL A 173 2.09 -10.14 0.60
N LEU A 174 2.54 -11.30 0.15
CA LEU A 174 3.38 -11.48 -1.02
C LEU A 174 2.64 -12.32 -2.06
N SER A 175 2.68 -11.89 -3.31
CA SER A 175 2.03 -12.59 -4.43
C SER A 175 2.87 -12.55 -5.70
N GLU A 176 3.09 -13.71 -6.31
CA GLU A 176 3.89 -13.84 -7.53
C GLU A 176 3.10 -13.43 -8.79
N ARG A 177 1.78 -13.21 -8.66
CA ARG A 177 0.91 -12.78 -9.77
C ARG A 177 0.52 -11.32 -9.67
N ASN A 178 0.15 -10.76 -10.81
CA ASN A 178 -0.31 -9.37 -10.94
C ASN A 178 -1.80 -9.17 -10.55
N GLU A 179 -2.41 -10.08 -9.78
CA GLU A 179 -3.83 -10.02 -9.43
C GLU A 179 -4.15 -10.66 -8.07
N LEU A 180 -4.94 -9.94 -7.25
CA LEU A 180 -5.54 -10.43 -6.01
C LEU A 180 -7.07 -10.21 -6.02
N TRP A 181 -7.79 -11.02 -5.25
CA TRP A 181 -9.22 -10.91 -4.99
C TRP A 181 -9.46 -10.99 -3.49
N ALA A 182 -10.36 -10.14 -2.97
CA ALA A 182 -10.83 -10.19 -1.58
C ALA A 182 -12.14 -10.96 -1.44
#